data_AF-A0A1G3UIA4-F1
#
_entry.id   AF-A0A1G3UIA4-F1
#
_cell.length_a   1.000
_cell.length_b   1.000
_cell.length_c   1.000
_cell.angle_alpha   90.00
_cell.angle_beta   90.00
_cell.angle_gamma   90.00
#
_symmetry.space_group_name_H-M   'P 1'
#
loop_
_entity.id
_entity.type
_entity.pdbx_description
1 polymer ?
#
loop_
_entity_poly.entity_id
_entity_poly.type
_entity_poly.pdbx_seq_one_letter_code
_entity_poly.pdbx_strand_id
1 'polypeptide(L)'
;MNAAAIKTLRYLSISEIKEHLDNVEYIIMAAPAPDNFKETPIHFTLFLNTSDDLPREIQKAIFDKFLQEEGIENAIEVMSQIMPVGFSQGLQETYMPMLLVKEEDMRNVPNIPMLVMDFLADSENFNEAKEKSLTGWSYCYN
;
A
#
# COMPACT_ATOMS: atom_id res chain seq x y z
N MET A 1 -22.99 -3.43 -1.04
CA MET A 1 -22.41 -2.85 0.20
C MET A 1 -22.22 -1.36 -0.03
N ASN A 2 -22.69 -0.50 0.87
CA ASN A 2 -22.41 0.93 0.81
C ASN A 2 -21.00 1.17 1.34
N ALA A 3 -20.12 1.76 0.54
CA ALA A 3 -18.77 2.09 0.98
C ALA A 3 -18.81 3.31 1.91
N ALA A 4 -18.54 3.08 3.19
CA ALA A 4 -18.36 4.13 4.19
C ALA A 4 -16.87 4.45 4.34
N ALA A 5 -16.55 5.66 4.82
CA ALA A 5 -15.18 6.05 5.15
C ALA A 5 -14.52 5.00 6.07
N ILE A 6 -13.26 4.67 5.78
CA ILE A 6 -12.50 3.71 6.59
C ILE A 6 -12.31 4.32 7.98
N LYS A 7 -12.74 3.58 9.01
CA LYS A 7 -12.66 4.02 10.40
C LYS A 7 -11.71 3.12 11.17
N THR A 8 -10.61 3.70 11.64
CA THR A 8 -9.70 3.05 12.60
C THR A 8 -10.40 2.88 13.95
N LEU A 9 -10.48 1.64 14.43
CA LEU A 9 -10.92 1.31 15.78
C LEU A 9 -9.73 1.23 16.75
N ARG A 10 -8.64 0.64 16.29
CA ARG A 10 -7.36 0.58 17.01
C ARG A 10 -6.20 0.37 16.05
N TYR A 11 -4.98 0.64 16.52
CA TYR A 11 -3.75 0.22 15.86
C TYR A 11 -3.28 -1.12 16.43
N LEU A 12 -2.61 -1.90 15.60
CA LEU A 12 -1.93 -3.12 16.05
C LEU A 12 -0.68 -2.75 16.84
N SER A 13 -0.34 -3.56 17.83
CA SER A 13 0.96 -3.54 18.50
C SER A 13 2.05 -4.15 17.62
N ILE A 14 3.33 -3.90 17.95
CA ILE A 14 4.46 -4.44 17.17
C ILE A 14 4.43 -5.98 17.10
N SER A 15 4.03 -6.66 18.18
CA SER A 15 3.90 -8.12 18.20
C SER A 15 2.79 -8.62 17.27
N GLU A 16 1.63 -7.97 17.29
CA GLU A 16 0.52 -8.30 16.39
C GLU A 16 0.90 -8.06 14.92
N ILE A 17 1.64 -6.98 14.64
CA ILE A 17 2.13 -6.69 13.28
C ILE A 17 3.05 -7.82 12.79
N LYS A 18 4.00 -8.26 13.62
CA LYS A 18 4.93 -9.34 13.25
C LYS A 18 4.21 -10.66 13.01
N GLU A 19 3.27 -11.02 13.88
CA GLU A 19 2.46 -12.22 13.74
C GLU A 19 1.61 -12.18 12.45
N HIS A 20 0.98 -11.04 12.19
CA HIS A 20 0.17 -10.83 10.98
C HIS A 20 0.97 -10.98 9.69
N LEU A 21 2.23 -10.53 9.70
CA LEU A 21 3.08 -10.50 8.51
C LEU A 21 3.91 -11.76 8.28
N ASP A 22 3.86 -12.77 9.16
CA ASP A 22 4.74 -13.94 9.12
C ASP A 22 4.73 -14.68 7.76
N ASN A 23 3.59 -14.67 7.06
CA ASN A 23 3.43 -15.33 5.76
C ASN A 23 2.99 -14.37 4.64
N VAL A 24 3.12 -13.06 4.85
CA VAL A 24 2.76 -12.04 3.86
C VAL A 24 4.02 -11.71 3.04
N GLU A 25 3.95 -11.85 1.72
CA GLU A 25 5.02 -11.40 0.83
C GLU A 25 4.95 -9.89 0.60
N TYR A 26 3.76 -9.44 0.21
CA TYR A 26 3.51 -8.05 -0.07
C TYR A 26 2.04 -7.69 0.10
N ILE A 27 1.81 -6.38 0.16
CA ILE A 27 0.49 -5.79 0.24
C ILE A 27 0.40 -4.76 -0.88
N ILE A 28 -0.69 -4.81 -1.63
CA ILE A 28 -1.04 -3.77 -2.60
C ILE A 28 -2.16 -2.93 -1.99
N MET A 29 -2.02 -1.61 -2.04
CA MET A 29 -3.09 -0.66 -1.79
C MET A 29 -3.33 0.17 -3.04
N ALA A 30 -4.61 0.41 -3.33
CA ALA A 30 -5.06 1.35 -4.35
C ALA A 30 -6.01 2.36 -3.72
N ALA A 31 -5.78 3.64 -3.99
CA ALA A 31 -6.61 4.76 -3.57
C ALA A 31 -6.87 5.70 -4.75
N PRO A 32 -7.96 6.48 -4.73
CA PRO A 32 -8.14 7.54 -5.73
C PRO A 32 -7.00 8.55 -5.65
N ALA A 33 -6.39 8.87 -6.80
CA ALA A 33 -5.52 10.03 -6.91
C ALA A 33 -6.34 11.34 -6.87
N PRO A 34 -5.72 12.48 -6.55
CA PRO A 34 -6.38 13.78 -6.68
C PRO A 34 -6.92 14.05 -8.09
N ASP A 35 -8.08 14.71 -8.19
CA ASP A 35 -8.83 14.92 -9.45
C ASP A 35 -8.05 15.60 -10.60
N ASN A 36 -6.92 16.24 -10.31
CA ASN A 36 -6.04 16.83 -11.33
C ASN A 36 -5.25 15.78 -12.13
N PHE A 37 -5.09 14.55 -11.61
CA PHE A 37 -4.36 13.46 -12.26
C PHE A 37 -5.30 12.61 -13.12
N LYS A 38 -5.64 13.12 -14.32
CA LYS A 38 -6.60 12.44 -15.22
C LYS A 38 -6.03 11.21 -15.92
N GLU A 39 -4.74 11.21 -16.23
CA GLU A 39 -4.06 10.12 -16.94
C GLU A 39 -3.56 9.03 -15.98
N THR A 40 -3.48 9.35 -14.69
CA THR A 40 -3.05 8.46 -13.62
C THR A 40 -3.95 8.60 -12.40
N PRO A 41 -5.24 8.20 -12.54
CA PRO A 41 -6.28 8.50 -11.56
C PRO A 41 -6.21 7.64 -10.30
N ILE A 42 -5.23 6.72 -10.20
CA ILE A 42 -5.07 5.82 -9.07
C ILE A 42 -3.70 6.04 -8.45
N HIS A 43 -3.69 6.16 -7.13
CA HIS A 43 -2.50 6.14 -6.31
C HIS A 43 -2.30 4.72 -5.78
N PHE A 44 -1.19 4.10 -6.16
CA PHE A 44 -0.80 2.78 -5.71
C PHE A 44 0.30 2.86 -4.66
N THR A 45 0.19 2.01 -3.66
CA THR A 45 1.24 1.78 -2.68
C THR A 45 1.47 0.28 -2.54
N LEU A 46 2.68 -0.15 -2.84
CA LEU A 46 3.17 -1.49 -2.59
C LEU A 46 3.96 -1.51 -1.30
N PHE A 47 3.59 -2.41 -0.39
CA PHE A 47 4.33 -2.68 0.83
C PHE A 47 4.96 -4.07 0.71
N LEU A 48 6.24 -4.13 0.37
CA LEU A 48 7.00 -5.38 0.35
C LEU A 48 7.43 -5.72 1.77
N ASN A 49 7.16 -6.94 2.24
CA ASN A 49 7.49 -7.38 3.59
C ASN A 49 8.98 -7.73 3.75
N THR A 50 9.82 -6.74 3.46
CA THR A 50 11.26 -6.77 3.69
C THR A 50 11.72 -5.37 4.08
N SER A 51 12.79 -5.29 4.87
CA SER A 51 13.50 -4.04 5.14
C SER A 51 14.90 -4.03 4.53
N ASP A 52 15.18 -4.98 3.63
CA ASP A 52 16.46 -5.10 2.95
C ASP A 52 16.65 -3.96 1.94
N ASP A 53 17.87 -3.42 1.90
CA ASP A 53 18.28 -2.48 0.87
C ASP A 53 18.55 -3.23 -0.44
N LEU A 54 17.49 -3.49 -1.20
CA LEU A 54 17.55 -4.19 -2.48
C LEU A 54 18.24 -3.30 -3.53
N PRO A 55 19.11 -3.86 -4.40
CA PRO A 55 19.66 -3.11 -5.53
C PRO A 55 18.55 -2.54 -6.42
N ARG A 56 18.75 -1.33 -6.96
CA ARG A 56 17.76 -0.65 -7.83
C ARG A 56 17.28 -1.51 -9.01
N GLU A 57 18.16 -2.35 -9.54
CA GLU A 57 17.86 -3.28 -10.63
C GLU A 57 16.81 -4.31 -10.23
N ILE A 58 16.91 -4.83 -9.00
CA ILE A 58 15.97 -5.78 -8.41
C ILE A 58 14.65 -5.10 -8.07
N GLN A 59 14.71 -3.91 -7.47
CA GLN A 59 13.52 -3.09 -7.21
C GLN A 59 12.75 -2.82 -8.51
N LYS A 60 13.45 -2.45 -9.58
CA LYS A 60 12.84 -2.25 -10.91
C LYS A 60 12.22 -3.53 -11.44
N ALA A 61 12.91 -4.67 -11.35
CA ALA A 61 12.37 -5.94 -11.83
C ALA A 61 11.10 -6.38 -11.08
N ILE A 62 11.07 -6.16 -9.76
CA ILE A 62 9.87 -6.40 -8.93
C ILE A 62 8.74 -5.48 -9.38
N PHE A 63 9.04 -4.19 -9.54
CA PHE A 63 8.06 -3.19 -9.97
C PHE A 63 7.47 -3.52 -11.35
N ASP A 64 8.31 -3.78 -12.35
CA ASP A 64 7.88 -4.13 -13.70
C ASP A 64 7.00 -5.39 -13.72
N LYS A 65 7.38 -6.42 -12.94
CA LYS A 65 6.58 -7.64 -12.78
C LYS A 65 5.21 -7.33 -12.23
N PHE A 66 5.14 -6.53 -11.17
CA PHE A 66 3.90 -6.14 -10.53
C PHE A 66 2.97 -5.35 -11.47
N LEU A 67 3.51 -4.37 -12.20
CA LEU A 67 2.73 -3.62 -13.18
C LEU A 67 2.11 -4.54 -14.23
N GLN A 68 2.86 -5.55 -14.68
CA GLN A 68 2.37 -6.52 -15.65
C GLN A 68 1.29 -7.44 -15.07
N GLU A 69 1.49 -7.99 -13.87
CA GLU A 69 0.56 -8.93 -13.24
C GLU A 69 -0.78 -8.28 -12.87
N GLU A 70 -0.73 -7.04 -12.39
CA GLU A 70 -1.90 -6.30 -11.95
C GLU A 70 -2.53 -5.44 -13.06
N GLY A 71 -2.01 -5.50 -14.28
CA GLY A 71 -2.53 -4.73 -15.43
C GLY A 71 -2.51 -3.23 -15.16
N ILE A 72 -1.40 -2.73 -14.62
CA ILE A 72 -1.20 -1.32 -14.28
C ILE A 72 -0.39 -0.65 -15.38
N GLU A 73 -0.90 0.48 -15.87
CA GLU A 73 -0.35 1.22 -17.00
C GLU A 73 -0.01 2.66 -16.59
N ASN A 74 0.84 3.32 -17.39
CA ASN A 74 1.19 4.74 -17.23
C ASN A 74 1.72 5.11 -15.84
N ALA A 75 2.52 4.24 -15.21
CA ALA A 75 3.10 4.52 -13.91
C ALA A 75 4.07 5.72 -13.96
N ILE A 76 3.85 6.71 -13.08
CA ILE A 76 4.66 7.93 -12.93
C ILE A 76 4.93 8.22 -11.45
N GLU A 77 5.83 9.18 -11.20
CA GLU A 77 6.18 9.64 -9.85
C GLU A 77 6.64 8.52 -8.90
N VAL A 78 7.24 7.47 -9.47
CA VAL A 78 7.63 6.27 -8.72
C VAL A 78 8.69 6.59 -7.68
N MET A 79 8.34 6.35 -6.43
CA MET A 79 9.22 6.38 -5.27
C MET A 79 9.44 4.95 -4.76
N SER A 80 10.67 4.62 -4.35
CA SER A 80 10.95 3.37 -3.64
C SER A 80 11.91 3.62 -2.49
N GLN A 81 11.46 3.34 -1.27
CA GLN A 81 12.25 3.57 -0.06
C GLN A 81 11.77 2.72 1.13
N ILE A 82 12.66 2.47 2.08
CA ILE A 82 12.28 1.83 3.36
C ILE A 82 11.50 2.84 4.20
N MET A 83 10.28 2.50 4.58
CA MET A 83 9.37 3.38 5.31
C MET A 83 8.75 2.70 6.53
N PRO A 84 8.41 3.47 7.58
CA PRO A 84 7.63 2.96 8.69
C PRO A 84 6.17 2.71 8.26
N VAL A 85 5.72 1.48 8.45
CA VAL A 85 4.35 1.04 8.12
C VAL A 85 3.65 0.58 9.39
N GLY A 86 2.54 1.25 9.69
CA GLY A 86 1.61 0.86 10.75
C GLY A 86 0.45 0.04 10.20
N PHE A 87 -0.31 -0.60 11.08
CA PHE A 87 -1.49 -1.36 10.72
C PHE A 87 -2.66 -0.96 11.60
N SER A 88 -3.81 -0.71 10.99
CA SER A 88 -5.03 -0.35 11.69
C SER A 88 -6.11 -1.42 11.50
N GLN A 89 -6.84 -1.67 12.58
CA GLN A 89 -8.04 -2.48 12.55
C GLN A 89 -9.26 -1.58 12.38
N GLY A 90 -10.03 -1.85 11.33
CA GLY A 90 -11.31 -1.22 11.06
C GLY A 90 -12.47 -2.20 11.18
N LEU A 91 -13.52 -1.97 10.38
CA LEU A 91 -14.65 -2.88 10.22
C LEU A 91 -14.42 -3.90 9.09
N GLN A 92 -13.35 -3.72 8.32
CA GLN A 92 -12.89 -4.61 7.26
C GLN A 92 -12.29 -5.89 7.87
N GLU A 93 -12.31 -6.97 7.08
CA GLU A 93 -11.82 -8.30 7.51
C GLU A 93 -10.29 -8.32 7.69
N THR A 94 -9.56 -7.54 6.90
CA THR A 94 -8.09 -7.46 6.95
C THR A 94 -7.65 -6.11 7.51
N TYR A 95 -6.46 -6.10 8.12
CA TYR A 95 -5.89 -4.87 8.66
C TYR A 95 -5.47 -3.92 7.53
N MET A 96 -5.71 -2.63 7.67
CA MET A 96 -5.29 -1.64 6.67
C MET A 96 -3.83 -1.25 6.93
N PRO A 97 -2.91 -1.40 5.95
CA PRO A 97 -1.55 -0.87 6.08
C PRO A 97 -1.58 0.66 6.03
N MET A 98 -0.62 1.31 6.67
CA MET A 98 -0.55 2.77 6.75
C MET A 98 0.89 3.23 6.60
N LEU A 99 1.15 3.99 5.55
CA LEU A 99 2.43 4.70 5.40
C LEU A 99 2.50 5.87 6.39
N LEU A 100 3.43 5.84 7.33
CA LEU A 100 3.58 6.90 8.33
C LEU A 100 4.63 7.92 7.88
N VAL A 101 4.20 9.08 7.40
CA VAL A 101 5.11 10.13 6.89
C VAL A 101 5.41 11.19 7.95
N LYS A 102 4.47 11.48 8.86
CA LYS A 102 4.64 12.50 9.90
C LYS A 102 5.41 11.92 11.08
N GLU A 103 6.41 12.66 11.57
CA GLU A 103 7.21 12.23 12.73
C GLU A 103 6.35 11.93 13.97
N GLU A 104 5.28 12.71 14.19
CA GLU A 104 4.37 12.48 15.32
C GLU A 104 3.67 11.12 15.22
N ASP A 105 3.18 10.77 14.02
CA ASP A 105 2.52 9.49 13.78
C ASP A 105 3.53 8.34 13.93
N MET A 106 4.76 8.50 13.43
CA MET A 106 5.83 7.51 13.58
C MET A 106 6.18 7.22 15.05
N ARG A 107 6.03 8.21 15.94
CA ARG A 107 6.30 8.05 17.38
C ARG A 107 5.12 7.43 18.13
N ASN A 108 3.89 7.73 17.70
CA ASN A 108 2.68 7.39 18.44
C ASN A 108 1.97 6.12 17.92
N VAL A 109 2.21 5.72 16.68
CA VAL A 109 1.61 4.54 16.06
C VAL A 109 2.68 3.44 15.96
N PRO A 110 2.44 2.24 16.54
CA PRO A 110 3.36 1.12 16.37
C PRO A 110 3.53 0.78 14.89
N ASN A 111 4.78 0.59 14.47
CA ASN A 111 5.13 0.40 13.07
C ASN A 111 6.34 -0.52 12.91
N ILE A 112 6.53 -1.01 11.70
CA ILE A 112 7.72 -1.74 11.28
C ILE A 112 8.28 -1.14 9.98
N PRO A 113 9.59 -1.26 9.71
CA PRO A 113 10.14 -0.87 8.42
C PRO A 113 9.74 -1.88 7.33
N MET A 114 9.27 -1.37 6.19
CA MET A 114 9.01 -2.14 4.96
C MET A 114 9.53 -1.37 3.75
N LEU A 115 9.94 -2.08 2.70
CA LEU A 115 10.25 -1.47 1.40
C LEU A 115 8.93 -1.08 0.72
N VAL A 116 8.72 0.22 0.59
CA VAL A 116 7.51 0.79 0.00
C VAL A 116 7.81 1.29 -1.39
N MET A 117 6.97 0.93 -2.36
CA MET A 117 6.95 1.55 -3.69
C MET A 117 5.63 2.31 -3.84
N ASP A 118 5.71 3.59 -4.11
CA ASP A 118 4.56 4.50 -4.13
C ASP A 118 4.55 5.27 -5.45
N PHE A 119 3.41 5.31 -6.14
CA PHE A 119 3.35 5.83 -7.50
C PHE A 119 1.91 6.13 -7.94
N LEU A 120 1.78 6.97 -8.97
CA LEU A 120 0.52 7.22 -9.66
C LEU A 120 0.45 6.40 -10.94
N ALA A 121 -0.71 5.83 -11.25
CA ALA A 121 -0.91 5.04 -12.46
C ALA A 121 -2.40 4.97 -12.85
N ASP A 122 -2.69 4.23 -13.92
CA ASP A 122 -4.04 3.80 -14.28
C ASP A 122 -4.13 2.27 -14.32
N SER A 123 -5.32 1.73 -14.08
CA SER A 123 -5.59 0.30 -14.23
C SER A 123 -7.10 0.03 -14.30
N GLU A 124 -7.49 -0.89 -15.18
CA GLU A 124 -8.85 -1.40 -15.27
C GLU A 124 -9.19 -2.42 -14.16
N ASN A 125 -8.17 -3.09 -13.60
CA ASN A 125 -8.36 -4.04 -12.51
C ASN A 125 -8.72 -3.36 -11.18
N PHE A 126 -8.54 -2.04 -11.09
CA PHE A 126 -8.76 -1.21 -9.89
C PHE A 126 -9.78 -0.10 -10.16
N ASN A 127 -10.74 -0.33 -11.06
CA ASN A 127 -11.73 0.66 -11.47
C ASN A 127 -12.52 1.25 -10.29
N GLU A 128 -12.80 0.49 -9.23
CA GLU A 128 -13.46 1.03 -8.03
C GLU A 128 -12.70 2.18 -7.37
N ALA A 129 -11.37 2.19 -7.47
CA ALA A 129 -10.56 3.26 -6.91
C ALA A 129 -10.82 4.59 -7.62
N LYS A 130 -10.82 4.59 -8.97
CA LYS A 130 -11.03 5.79 -9.78
C LYS A 130 -12.51 6.16 -9.98
N GLU A 131 -13.42 5.20 -10.13
CA GLU A 131 -14.83 5.47 -10.44
C GLU A 131 -15.69 5.71 -9.20
N LYS A 132 -15.39 5.02 -8.09
CA LYS A 132 -16.18 5.06 -6.84
C LYS A 132 -15.42 5.75 -5.70
N SER A 133 -14.22 6.27 -5.98
CA SER A 133 -13.34 6.91 -5.01
C SER A 133 -13.07 6.04 -3.77
N LEU A 134 -12.89 4.74 -3.99
CA LEU A 134 -12.68 3.77 -2.90
C LEU A 134 -11.21 3.47 -2.68
N THR A 135 -10.82 3.37 -1.41
CA THR A 135 -9.52 2.81 -1.04
C THR A 135 -9.69 1.34 -0.73
N GLY A 136 -8.83 0.51 -1.32
CA GLY A 136 -8.80 -0.92 -1.11
C GLY A 136 -7.37 -1.42 -0.95
N TRP A 137 -7.21 -2.58 -0.33
CA TRP A 137 -5.93 -3.26 -0.23
C TRP A 137 -6.11 -4.78 -0.29
N SER A 138 -5.06 -5.48 -0.67
CA SER A 138 -5.02 -6.93 -0.71
C SER A 138 -3.66 -7.43 -0.24
N TYR A 139 -3.70 -8.55 0.48
CA TYR A 139 -2.52 -9.23 0.99
C TYR A 139 -2.19 -10.40 0.09
N CYS A 140 -0.92 -10.51 -0.28
CA CYS A 140 -0.39 -11.65 -1.00
C CYS A 140 0.49 -12.46 -0.06
N TYR A 141 0.27 -13.77 -0.05
CA TYR A 141 0.88 -14.72 0.88
C TYR A 141 1.76 -15.71 0.11
N ASN A 142 2.78 -16.27 0.77
CA ASN A 142 3.64 -17.34 0.23
C ASN A 142 2.89 -18.64 -0.08
#